data_AF-A0A4V3HTC1-F1
#
_entry.id   AF-A0A4V3HTC1-F1
#
_cell.length_a   1.000
_cell.length_b   1.000
_cell.length_c   1.000
_cell.angle_alpha   90.00
_cell.angle_beta   90.00
_cell.angle_gamma   90.00
#
_symmetry.space_group_name_H-M   'P 1'
#
loop_
_entity.id
_entity.type
_entity.pdbx_description
1 polymer ?
#
loop_
_entity_poly.entity_id
_entity_poly.type
_entity_poly.pdbx_seq_one_letter_code
_entity_poly.pdbx_strand_id
1 'polypeptide(L)'
;MSFQYAQDAPEGFTNAIKNVAIVGAGGQLGRNIAEVRQSGLTSVAMMNGFWYEYSLVSGAETFGFDLDGRAVTMYDDGGNKAVNVSTWAHCARAVAALLSLKIVPEDEQDSSTTLSAFFNKTMLVSSFSVSQRDILSSVQRVTGTTDADWSIRYQPSGERHKEGVAELEQGIGQGFFKMLYARIFYPSGDADFDQGDNQKLGLPVEDLDESTRSALGLKK
;
A
#
# COMPACT_ATOMS: atom_id res chain seq x y z
N MET A 1 28.53 20.09 -19.20
CA MET A 1 28.94 18.67 -19.12
C MET A 1 27.78 17.70 -19.37
N SER A 2 26.52 18.12 -19.21
CA SER A 2 25.31 17.45 -19.73
C SER A 2 25.22 17.27 -21.26
N PHE A 3 26.15 17.85 -22.03
CA PHE A 3 26.12 17.83 -23.49
C PHE A 3 26.77 16.58 -24.11
N GLN A 4 27.57 15.82 -23.35
CA GLN A 4 28.41 14.78 -23.94
C GLN A 4 27.71 13.41 -23.98
N TYR A 5 26.87 13.08 -22.99
CA TYR A 5 26.03 11.86 -22.99
C TYR A 5 24.66 12.03 -23.69
N ALA A 6 24.24 13.27 -23.95
CA ALA A 6 23.08 13.54 -24.80
C ALA A 6 23.35 13.23 -26.30
N GLN A 7 24.62 13.12 -26.69
CA GLN A 7 25.03 12.84 -28.08
C GLN A 7 24.98 11.35 -28.44
N ASP A 8 25.04 10.47 -27.44
CA ASP A 8 24.91 9.01 -27.62
C ASP A 8 23.46 8.52 -27.45
N ALA A 9 22.53 9.45 -27.18
CA ALA A 9 21.11 9.13 -27.11
C ALA A 9 20.55 8.88 -28.52
N PRO A 10 19.82 7.77 -28.76
CA PRO A 10 19.25 7.50 -30.08
C PRO A 10 18.37 8.66 -30.55
N GLU A 11 18.36 8.90 -31.85
CA GLU A 11 17.61 9.98 -32.48
C GLU A 11 16.12 9.89 -32.06
N GLY A 12 15.63 10.92 -31.36
CA GLY A 12 14.27 10.97 -30.79
C GLY A 12 14.16 10.75 -29.27
N PHE A 13 15.26 10.54 -28.55
CA PHE A 13 15.25 10.39 -27.08
C PHE A 13 14.66 11.63 -26.39
N THR A 14 13.57 11.44 -25.65
CA THR A 14 12.89 12.50 -24.91
C THR A 14 13.07 12.26 -23.41
N ASN A 15 13.76 13.16 -22.71
CA ASN A 15 13.93 13.13 -21.25
C ASN A 15 12.70 13.71 -20.52
N ALA A 16 11.50 13.22 -20.86
CA ALA A 16 10.25 13.64 -20.23
C ALA A 16 9.31 12.45 -20.07
N ILE A 17 8.77 12.28 -18.87
CA ILE A 17 7.78 11.25 -18.57
C ILE A 17 6.45 11.70 -19.19
N LYS A 18 5.90 10.89 -20.10
CA LYS A 18 4.61 11.13 -20.75
C LYS A 18 3.74 9.90 -20.49
N ASN A 19 2.47 10.11 -20.14
CA ASN A 19 1.45 9.08 -19.88
C ASN A 19 1.67 8.27 -18.59
N VAL A 20 1.18 8.79 -17.45
CA VAL A 20 1.15 8.09 -16.15
C VAL A 20 -0.21 7.43 -15.96
N ALA A 21 -0.23 6.12 -15.67
CA ALA A 21 -1.44 5.38 -15.33
C ALA A 21 -1.37 4.86 -13.89
N ILE A 22 -2.43 5.11 -13.10
CA ILE A 22 -2.61 4.56 -11.75
C ILE A 22 -3.68 3.48 -11.86
N VAL A 23 -3.33 2.22 -11.56
CA VAL A 23 -4.21 1.07 -11.75
C VAL A 23 -4.59 0.48 -10.39
N GLY A 24 -5.90 0.40 -10.10
CA GLY A 24 -6.47 -0.13 -8.86
C GLY A 24 -6.71 -1.65 -8.85
N ALA A 25 -7.29 -2.15 -7.75
CA ALA A 25 -7.43 -3.56 -7.38
C ALA A 25 -8.44 -4.41 -8.21
N GLY A 26 -8.64 -4.11 -9.49
CA GLY A 26 -9.60 -4.81 -10.36
C GLY A 26 -9.11 -6.11 -10.99
N GLY A 27 -7.99 -6.68 -10.54
CA GLY A 27 -7.38 -7.90 -11.13
C GLY A 27 -6.87 -7.75 -12.57
N GLN A 28 -6.93 -6.55 -13.14
CA GLN A 28 -6.54 -6.24 -14.52
C GLN A 28 -5.08 -5.78 -14.63
N LEU A 29 -4.38 -5.61 -13.51
CA LEU A 29 -3.02 -5.08 -13.47
C LEU A 29 -2.07 -5.88 -14.37
N GLY A 30 -2.13 -7.21 -14.34
CA GLY A 30 -1.28 -8.07 -15.17
C GLY A 30 -1.51 -7.87 -16.68
N ARG A 31 -2.78 -7.67 -17.10
CA ARG A 31 -3.13 -7.38 -18.49
C ARG A 31 -2.59 -6.02 -18.92
N ASN A 32 -2.81 -4.99 -18.11
CA ASN A 32 -2.34 -3.64 -18.40
C ASN A 32 -0.81 -3.58 -18.51
N ILE A 33 -0.09 -4.24 -17.59
CA ILE A 33 1.38 -4.34 -17.66
C ILE A 33 1.82 -5.08 -18.93
N ALA A 34 1.14 -6.16 -19.30
CA ALA A 34 1.44 -6.90 -20.53
C ALA A 34 1.23 -6.04 -21.79
N GLU A 35 0.13 -5.29 -21.87
CA GLU A 35 -0.17 -4.38 -22.99
C GLU A 35 0.87 -3.25 -23.09
N VAL A 36 1.27 -2.66 -21.96
CA VAL A 36 2.34 -1.64 -21.91
C VAL A 36 3.66 -2.21 -22.44
N ARG A 37 4.03 -3.42 -22.00
CA ARG A 37 5.25 -4.11 -22.47
C ARG A 37 5.20 -4.42 -23.97
N GLN A 38 4.07 -4.91 -24.47
CA GLN A 38 3.88 -5.20 -25.91
C GLN A 38 3.97 -3.94 -26.78
N SER A 39 3.61 -2.79 -26.23
CA SER A 39 3.68 -1.49 -26.91
C SER A 39 5.09 -0.88 -26.92
N GLY A 40 6.09 -1.55 -26.32
CA GLY A 40 7.46 -1.02 -26.18
C GLY A 40 7.59 0.08 -25.12
N LEU A 41 6.55 0.31 -24.31
CA LEU A 41 6.57 1.29 -23.24
C LEU A 41 7.22 0.72 -21.98
N THR A 42 7.85 1.60 -21.21
CA THR A 42 8.42 1.25 -19.91
C THR A 42 7.40 1.50 -18.81
N SER A 43 7.26 0.54 -17.90
CA SER A 43 6.36 0.65 -16.74
C SER A 43 7.13 0.64 -15.43
N VAL A 44 6.57 1.29 -14.41
CA VAL A 44 6.91 1.06 -13.00
C VAL A 44 5.61 0.73 -12.30
N ALA A 45 5.53 -0.45 -11.69
CA ALA A 45 4.38 -0.81 -10.85
C ALA A 45 4.68 -0.40 -9.41
N MET A 46 3.72 0.20 -8.70
CA MET A 46 3.87 0.48 -7.27
C MET A 46 3.05 -0.54 -6.47
N MET A 47 3.70 -1.22 -5.54
CA MET A 47 3.04 -1.99 -4.48
C MET A 47 3.17 -1.20 -3.18
N ASN A 48 2.04 -0.91 -2.55
CA ASN A 48 1.95 -0.06 -1.37
C ASN A 48 1.14 -0.68 -0.22
N GLY A 49 0.81 -1.97 -0.32
CA GLY A 49 -0.14 -2.61 0.61
C GLY A 49 -1.53 -2.00 0.51
N PHE A 50 -2.33 -2.10 1.57
CA PHE A 50 -3.61 -1.39 1.64
C PHE A 50 -3.43 0.06 2.08
N TRP A 51 -4.36 0.91 1.65
CA TRP A 51 -4.43 2.29 2.12
C TRP A 51 -4.89 2.34 3.57
N TYR A 52 -4.02 2.82 4.46
CA TYR A 52 -4.23 2.79 5.90
C TYR A 52 -5.53 3.49 6.30
N GLU A 53 -5.77 4.71 5.80
CA GLU A 53 -6.91 5.53 6.16
C GLU A 53 -8.22 4.86 5.74
N TYR A 54 -8.30 4.45 4.47
CA TYR A 54 -9.46 3.74 3.92
C TYR A 54 -9.75 2.47 4.73
N SER A 55 -8.72 1.68 5.01
CA SER A 55 -8.82 0.39 5.69
C SER A 55 -9.22 0.50 7.17
N LEU A 56 -8.96 1.65 7.80
CA LEU A 56 -9.39 1.90 9.17
C LEU A 56 -10.86 2.35 9.24
N VAL A 57 -11.32 3.15 8.28
CA VAL A 57 -12.65 3.80 8.36
C VAL A 57 -13.74 3.18 7.50
N SER A 58 -13.42 2.26 6.59
CA SER A 58 -14.40 1.65 5.67
C SER A 58 -15.26 0.55 6.29
N GLY A 59 -15.13 0.34 7.60
CA GLY A 59 -15.97 -0.57 8.39
C GLY A 59 -15.34 -1.93 8.65
N ALA A 60 -16.08 -2.76 9.40
CA ALA A 60 -15.56 -3.99 10.01
C ALA A 60 -15.03 -5.02 9.01
N GLU A 61 -15.46 -4.97 7.75
CA GLU A 61 -15.02 -5.92 6.71
C GLU A 61 -13.61 -5.65 6.19
N THR A 62 -12.99 -4.56 6.59
CA THR A 62 -11.60 -4.23 6.27
C THR A 62 -10.66 -4.69 7.40
N PHE A 63 -10.13 -3.79 8.22
CA PHE A 63 -9.28 -4.14 9.37
C PHE A 63 -10.03 -4.65 10.60
N GLY A 64 -11.33 -4.96 10.50
CA GLY A 64 -12.12 -5.47 11.61
C GLY A 64 -12.76 -4.40 12.49
N PHE A 65 -12.53 -3.12 12.23
CA PHE A 65 -12.98 -2.02 13.10
C PHE A 65 -14.40 -1.56 12.80
N ASP A 66 -15.26 -1.62 13.83
CA ASP A 66 -16.45 -0.80 13.97
C ASP A 66 -16.13 0.32 14.97
N LEU A 67 -15.73 1.46 14.41
CA LEU A 67 -15.29 2.62 15.21
C LEU A 67 -16.45 3.30 15.96
N ASP A 68 -17.68 3.23 15.45
CA ASP A 68 -18.85 3.85 16.10
C ASP A 68 -19.35 2.99 17.27
N GLY A 69 -19.41 1.67 17.07
CA GLY A 69 -19.74 0.71 18.12
C GLY A 69 -18.58 0.39 19.07
N ARG A 70 -17.38 0.94 18.82
CA ARG A 70 -16.12 0.58 19.52
C ARG A 70 -15.94 -0.92 19.60
N ALA A 71 -16.07 -1.60 18.47
CA ALA A 71 -15.83 -3.02 18.35
C ALA A 71 -14.72 -3.29 17.36
N VAL A 72 -13.98 -4.38 17.58
CA VAL A 72 -12.96 -4.84 16.66
C VAL A 72 -12.93 -6.36 16.63
N THR A 73 -12.93 -6.92 15.43
CA THR A 73 -12.69 -8.35 15.20
C THR A 73 -11.23 -8.54 14.80
N MET A 74 -10.42 -8.97 15.76
CA MET A 74 -9.02 -9.34 15.58
C MET A 74 -8.93 -10.69 14.87
N TYR A 75 -7.94 -10.83 13.99
CA TYR A 75 -7.70 -12.08 13.27
C TYR A 75 -6.76 -12.99 14.04
N ASP A 76 -7.06 -14.28 13.96
CA ASP A 76 -6.28 -15.35 14.56
C ASP A 76 -5.99 -15.10 16.05
N ASP A 77 -4.79 -15.44 16.52
CA ASP A 77 -4.41 -15.29 17.93
C ASP A 77 -3.84 -13.89 18.21
N GLY A 78 -4.69 -13.02 18.77
CA GLY A 78 -4.28 -11.72 19.31
C GLY A 78 -4.22 -10.56 18.30
N GLY A 79 -4.44 -10.82 17.01
CA GLY A 79 -4.35 -9.77 15.97
C GLY A 79 -2.93 -9.20 15.80
N ASN A 80 -1.91 -10.02 16.10
CA ASN A 80 -0.49 -9.61 16.18
C ASN A 80 0.26 -9.70 14.85
N LYS A 81 -0.33 -10.30 13.80
CA LYS A 81 0.29 -10.35 12.48
C LYS A 81 0.39 -8.93 11.92
N ALA A 82 1.62 -8.44 11.76
CA ALA A 82 1.89 -7.17 11.11
C ALA A 82 1.73 -7.29 9.59
N VAL A 83 1.20 -6.25 8.97
CA VAL A 83 1.02 -6.15 7.51
C VAL A 83 1.53 -4.80 7.02
N ASN A 84 2.07 -4.80 5.80
CA ASN A 84 2.50 -3.58 5.14
C ASN A 84 1.29 -2.78 4.66
N VAL A 85 1.23 -1.50 5.04
CA VAL A 85 0.17 -0.56 4.70
C VAL A 85 0.76 0.81 4.44
N SER A 86 0.10 1.60 3.58
CA SER A 86 0.55 2.95 3.24
C SER A 86 -0.54 3.98 3.44
N THR A 87 -0.18 5.15 3.93
CA THR A 87 -1.06 6.33 3.87
C THR A 87 -1.19 6.81 2.43
N TRP A 88 -2.26 7.51 2.09
CA TRP A 88 -2.38 8.16 0.78
C TRP A 88 -1.28 9.19 0.56
N ALA A 89 -0.91 9.93 1.61
CA ALA A 89 0.16 10.91 1.57
C ALA A 89 1.52 10.25 1.23
N HIS A 90 1.81 9.09 1.80
CA HIS A 90 3.05 8.35 1.50
C HIS A 90 3.09 7.84 0.08
N CYS A 91 1.96 7.34 -0.43
CA CYS A 91 1.83 6.95 -1.84
C CYS A 91 2.10 8.14 -2.77
N ALA A 92 1.55 9.31 -2.46
CA ALA A 92 1.77 10.52 -3.23
C ALA A 92 3.25 10.96 -3.20
N ARG A 93 3.89 10.93 -2.02
CA ARG A 93 5.32 11.21 -1.87
C ARG A 93 6.20 10.22 -2.65
N ALA A 94 5.88 8.93 -2.61
CA ALA A 94 6.58 7.90 -3.37
C ALA A 94 6.54 8.17 -4.88
N VAL A 95 5.35 8.44 -5.42
CA VAL A 95 5.20 8.78 -6.85
C VAL A 95 5.94 10.07 -7.18
N ALA A 96 5.82 11.12 -6.36
CA ALA A 96 6.52 12.38 -6.59
C ALA A 96 8.05 12.22 -6.57
N ALA A 97 8.58 11.47 -5.60
CA ALA A 97 10.01 11.18 -5.49
C ALA A 97 10.51 10.40 -6.71
N LEU A 98 9.80 9.33 -7.09
CA LEU A 98 10.13 8.51 -8.25
C LEU A 98 10.21 9.35 -9.54
N LEU A 99 9.20 10.17 -9.79
CA LEU A 99 9.13 11.01 -11.00
C LEU A 99 10.14 12.18 -11.00
N SER A 100 10.73 12.49 -9.84
CA SER A 100 11.76 13.54 -9.70
C SER A 100 13.19 13.02 -9.90
N LEU A 101 13.37 11.69 -10.01
CA LEU A 101 14.69 11.10 -10.25
C LEU A 101 15.20 11.41 -11.67
N LYS A 102 16.52 11.43 -11.84
CA LYS A 102 17.14 11.36 -13.17
C LYS A 102 16.69 10.06 -13.85
N ILE A 103 16.52 10.06 -15.17
CA ILE A 103 16.11 8.84 -15.88
C ILE A 103 17.20 7.76 -15.81
N VAL A 104 18.45 8.11 -16.09
CA VAL A 104 19.63 7.23 -16.06
C VAL A 104 20.78 7.90 -15.29
N PRO A 105 21.80 7.13 -14.84
CA PRO A 105 23.02 7.72 -14.26
C PRO A 105 23.70 8.68 -15.24
N GLU A 106 24.36 9.72 -14.72
CA GLU A 106 25.09 10.67 -15.58
C GLU A 106 26.35 10.06 -16.20
N ASP A 107 27.04 9.21 -15.45
CA ASP A 107 28.25 8.51 -15.86
C ASP A 107 28.46 7.23 -15.00
N GLU A 108 29.59 6.55 -15.20
CA GLU A 108 29.95 5.32 -14.46
C GLU A 108 30.25 5.58 -12.96
N GLN A 109 30.43 6.83 -12.55
CA GLN A 109 30.69 7.21 -11.17
C GLN A 109 29.42 7.66 -10.43
N ASP A 110 28.34 7.98 -11.16
CA ASP A 110 27.03 8.33 -10.59
C ASP A 110 26.35 7.11 -9.94
N SER A 111 26.47 7.03 -8.62
CA SER A 111 25.83 6.01 -7.78
C SER A 111 24.46 6.43 -7.23
N SER A 112 23.89 7.54 -7.71
CA SER A 112 22.57 8.00 -7.28
C SER A 112 21.47 7.05 -7.77
N THR A 113 20.36 7.03 -7.02
CA THR A 113 19.16 6.29 -7.45
C THR A 113 18.56 7.01 -8.66
N THR A 114 18.30 6.27 -9.73
CA THR A 114 17.70 6.80 -10.96
C THR A 114 16.43 6.03 -11.32
N LEU A 115 15.56 6.62 -12.14
CA LEU A 115 14.30 6.01 -12.53
C LEU A 115 14.51 4.67 -13.25
N SER A 116 15.60 4.53 -14.00
CA SER A 116 15.94 3.27 -14.69
C SER A 116 16.15 2.09 -13.74
N ALA A 117 16.48 2.34 -12.47
CA ALA A 117 16.55 1.30 -11.44
C ALA A 117 15.20 0.59 -11.23
N PHE A 118 14.08 1.26 -11.53
CA PHE A 118 12.70 0.79 -11.34
C PHE A 118 12.03 0.33 -12.64
N PHE A 119 12.66 0.51 -13.80
CA PHE A 119 12.06 0.16 -15.09
C PHE A 119 11.67 -1.32 -15.18
N ASN A 120 10.40 -1.54 -15.52
CA ASN A 120 9.74 -2.84 -15.64
C ASN A 120 9.78 -3.68 -14.36
N LYS A 121 10.01 -3.03 -13.21
CA LYS A 121 10.01 -3.63 -11.87
C LYS A 121 8.84 -3.09 -11.05
N THR A 122 8.64 -3.74 -9.91
CA THR A 122 7.74 -3.27 -8.87
C THR A 122 8.53 -2.45 -7.86
N MET A 123 8.12 -1.22 -7.64
CA MET A 123 8.52 -0.35 -6.54
C MET A 123 7.73 -0.73 -5.28
N LEU A 124 8.43 -1.06 -4.20
CA LEU A 124 7.85 -1.54 -2.95
C LEU A 124 7.95 -0.46 -1.87
N VAL A 125 6.81 0.17 -1.54
CA VAL A 125 6.74 1.23 -0.53
C VAL A 125 5.74 0.88 0.54
N SER A 126 5.99 1.33 1.77
CA SER A 126 5.07 1.10 2.89
C SER A 126 5.22 2.23 3.89
N SER A 127 4.13 2.73 4.45
CA SER A 127 4.21 3.65 5.59
C SER A 127 4.60 2.90 6.85
N PHE A 128 3.96 1.75 7.06
CA PHE A 128 4.05 0.99 8.30
C PHE A 128 4.10 -0.50 8.02
N SER A 129 4.67 -1.26 8.97
CA SER A 129 4.37 -2.67 9.16
C SER A 129 3.67 -2.78 10.51
N VAL A 130 2.34 -2.93 10.51
CA VAL A 130 1.50 -2.82 11.71
C VAL A 130 0.49 -3.95 11.80
N SER A 131 0.22 -4.39 13.01
CA SER A 131 -0.80 -5.39 13.33
C SER A 131 -2.14 -4.74 13.70
N GLN A 132 -3.24 -5.50 13.74
CA GLN A 132 -4.52 -4.96 14.21
C GLN A 132 -4.43 -4.47 15.66
N ARG A 133 -3.57 -5.08 16.48
CA ARG A 133 -3.29 -4.64 17.85
C ARG A 133 -2.61 -3.28 17.89
N ASP A 134 -1.64 -3.02 17.01
CA ASP A 134 -0.97 -1.72 16.91
C ASP A 134 -1.95 -0.62 16.49
N ILE A 135 -2.82 -0.95 15.53
CA ILE A 135 -3.87 -0.04 15.05
C ILE A 135 -4.85 0.29 16.16
N LEU A 136 -5.36 -0.72 16.90
CA LEU A 136 -6.25 -0.48 18.04
C LEU A 136 -5.57 0.38 19.11
N SER A 137 -4.31 0.09 19.42
CA SER A 137 -3.55 0.84 20.41
C SER A 137 -3.40 2.32 19.99
N SER A 138 -3.18 2.59 18.70
CA SER A 138 -3.13 3.94 18.16
C SER A 138 -4.50 4.64 18.22
N VAL A 139 -5.57 3.96 17.83
CA VAL A 139 -6.95 4.47 17.95
C VAL A 139 -7.26 4.84 19.40
N GLN A 140 -6.89 3.98 20.35
CA GLN A 140 -7.06 4.20 21.78
C GLN A 140 -6.31 5.43 22.28
N ARG A 141 -5.03 5.58 21.94
CA ARG A 141 -4.23 6.78 22.27
C ARG A 141 -4.83 8.05 21.68
N VAL A 142 -5.26 8.01 20.41
CA VAL A 142 -5.81 9.16 19.69
C VAL A 142 -7.18 9.59 20.25
N THR A 143 -7.98 8.64 20.72
CA THR A 143 -9.35 8.86 21.22
C THR A 143 -9.47 8.94 22.74
N GLY A 144 -8.38 8.67 23.48
CA GLY A 144 -8.41 8.59 24.93
C GLY A 144 -9.22 7.43 25.48
N THR A 145 -9.30 6.32 24.74
CA THR A 145 -10.00 5.09 25.15
C THR A 145 -9.00 3.99 25.51
N THR A 146 -9.48 2.90 26.10
CA THR A 146 -8.70 1.73 26.53
C THR A 146 -9.38 0.45 26.11
N ASP A 147 -8.74 -0.72 26.27
CA ASP A 147 -9.38 -2.02 25.96
C ASP A 147 -10.74 -2.21 26.68
N ALA A 148 -10.92 -1.62 27.87
CA ALA A 148 -12.18 -1.69 28.61
C ALA A 148 -13.35 -0.95 27.93
N ASP A 149 -13.04 -0.01 27.03
CA ASP A 149 -14.03 0.74 26.25
C ASP A 149 -14.42 0.04 24.94
N TRP A 150 -13.79 -1.10 24.61
CA TRP A 150 -13.92 -1.77 23.31
C TRP A 150 -14.44 -3.22 23.43
N SER A 151 -15.31 -3.60 22.50
CA SER A 151 -15.69 -5.01 22.28
C SER A 151 -14.66 -5.68 21.37
N ILE A 152 -13.66 -6.33 21.96
CA ILE A 152 -12.60 -7.04 21.23
C ILE A 152 -13.00 -8.50 21.05
N ARG A 153 -13.09 -8.94 19.79
CA ARG A 153 -13.43 -10.30 19.38
C ARG A 153 -12.31 -10.89 18.55
N TYR A 154 -12.30 -12.21 18.43
CA TYR A 154 -11.30 -12.94 17.67
C TYR A 154 -11.97 -13.86 16.67
N GLN A 155 -11.44 -13.93 15.46
CA GLN A 155 -11.91 -14.81 14.40
C GLN A 155 -10.72 -15.35 13.59
N PRO A 156 -10.66 -16.64 13.28
CA PRO A 156 -9.66 -17.17 12.37
C PRO A 156 -9.73 -16.48 11.00
N SER A 157 -8.60 -16.00 10.49
CA SER A 157 -8.51 -15.30 9.19
C SER A 157 -9.02 -16.19 8.04
N GLY A 158 -8.73 -17.49 8.11
CA GLY A 158 -9.21 -18.47 7.14
C GLY A 158 -10.74 -18.68 7.12
N GLU A 159 -11.40 -18.53 8.26
CA GLU A 159 -12.87 -18.61 8.34
C GLU A 159 -13.50 -17.33 7.79
N ARG A 160 -12.99 -16.18 8.22
CA ARG A 160 -13.45 -14.87 7.73
C ARG A 160 -13.31 -14.73 6.22
N HIS A 161 -12.22 -15.26 5.64
CA HIS A 161 -12.05 -15.30 4.20
C HIS A 161 -13.16 -16.10 3.51
N LYS A 162 -13.48 -17.29 4.01
CA LYS A 162 -14.56 -18.14 3.44
C LYS A 162 -15.93 -17.48 3.55
N GLU A 163 -16.21 -16.81 4.66
CA GLU A 163 -17.44 -16.02 4.83
C GLU A 163 -17.54 -14.92 3.78
N GLY A 164 -16.46 -14.16 3.55
CA GLY A 164 -16.43 -13.12 2.51
C GLY A 164 -16.64 -13.67 1.10
N VAL A 165 -16.07 -14.84 0.79
CA VAL A 165 -16.33 -15.53 -0.49
C VAL A 165 -17.81 -15.90 -0.62
N ALA A 166 -18.40 -16.52 0.39
CA ALA A 166 -19.81 -16.92 0.37
C ALA A 166 -20.77 -15.73 0.25
N GLU A 167 -20.46 -14.62 0.91
CA GLU A 167 -21.20 -13.35 0.80
C GLU A 167 -21.11 -12.78 -0.63
N LEU A 168 -19.92 -12.75 -1.21
CA LEU A 168 -19.70 -12.26 -2.56
C LEU A 168 -20.44 -13.11 -3.60
N GLU A 169 -20.45 -14.44 -3.45
CA GLU A 169 -21.20 -15.37 -4.31
C GLU A 169 -22.72 -15.14 -4.23
N GLN A 170 -23.20 -14.63 -3.10
CA GLN A 170 -24.61 -14.24 -2.90
C GLN A 170 -24.90 -12.81 -3.37
N GLY A 171 -23.94 -12.10 -3.97
CA GLY A 171 -24.08 -10.73 -4.45
C GLY A 171 -23.94 -9.66 -3.35
N ILE A 172 -23.50 -10.04 -2.14
CA ILE A 172 -23.22 -9.10 -1.05
C ILE A 172 -21.82 -8.51 -1.28
N GLY A 173 -21.76 -7.32 -1.87
CA GLY A 173 -20.50 -6.70 -2.28
C GLY A 173 -19.46 -6.52 -1.16
N GLN A 174 -19.89 -6.39 0.10
CA GLN A 174 -18.99 -6.29 1.25
C GLN A 174 -18.17 -7.56 1.49
N GLY A 175 -18.66 -8.72 1.03
CA GLY A 175 -17.92 -9.98 1.06
C GLY A 175 -16.58 -9.91 0.32
N PHE A 176 -16.49 -9.08 -0.74
CA PHE A 176 -15.24 -8.81 -1.45
C PHE A 176 -14.17 -8.21 -0.53
N PHE A 177 -14.52 -7.21 0.28
CA PHE A 177 -13.57 -6.60 1.22
C PHE A 177 -13.21 -7.58 2.34
N LYS A 178 -14.21 -8.26 2.91
CA LYS A 178 -14.00 -9.29 3.95
C LYS A 178 -13.00 -10.34 3.51
N MET A 179 -13.20 -10.93 2.33
CA MET A 179 -12.30 -11.97 1.82
C MET A 179 -10.90 -11.44 1.51
N LEU A 180 -10.81 -10.23 0.97
CA LEU A 180 -9.57 -9.61 0.52
C LEU A 180 -8.68 -9.21 1.72
N TYR A 181 -9.25 -8.54 2.72
CA TYR A 181 -8.52 -8.12 3.91
C TYR A 181 -8.15 -9.30 4.80
N ALA A 182 -9.03 -10.29 4.98
CA ALA A 182 -8.68 -11.48 5.76
C ALA A 182 -7.44 -12.19 5.19
N ARG A 183 -7.27 -12.19 3.86
CA ARG A 183 -6.18 -12.90 3.18
C ARG A 183 -4.79 -12.36 3.53
N ILE A 184 -4.63 -11.06 3.73
CA ILE A 184 -3.30 -10.48 3.99
C ILE A 184 -2.79 -10.72 5.42
N PHE A 185 -3.70 -11.08 6.33
CA PHE A 185 -3.34 -11.44 7.70
C PHE A 185 -3.08 -12.94 7.86
N TYR A 186 -3.10 -13.72 6.77
CA TYR A 186 -2.76 -15.13 6.85
C TYR A 186 -1.35 -15.32 7.41
N PRO A 187 -1.12 -16.34 8.27
CA PRO A 187 0.20 -16.63 8.82
C PRO A 187 1.26 -16.98 7.76
N SER A 188 0.86 -17.30 6.52
CA SER A 188 1.77 -17.62 5.43
C SER A 188 2.67 -16.44 5.02
N GLY A 189 2.25 -15.20 5.30
CA GLY A 189 3.03 -14.00 4.93
C GLY A 189 3.07 -13.74 3.43
N ASP A 190 2.16 -14.32 2.63
CA ASP A 190 2.13 -14.17 1.17
C ASP A 190 1.96 -12.72 0.69
N ALA A 191 1.52 -11.83 1.60
CA ALA A 191 1.32 -10.40 1.36
C ALA A 191 2.43 -9.52 1.95
N ASP A 192 3.43 -10.13 2.60
CA ASP A 192 4.54 -9.41 3.23
C ASP A 192 5.58 -9.01 2.17
N PHE A 193 6.11 -7.80 2.29
CA PHE A 193 7.16 -7.34 1.38
C PHE A 193 8.13 -6.39 2.08
N ASP A 194 9.39 -6.40 1.62
CA ASP A 194 10.40 -5.45 2.08
C ASP A 194 10.15 -4.05 1.51
N GLN A 195 10.32 -3.03 2.34
CA GLN A 195 10.08 -1.62 2.04
C GLN A 195 11.38 -0.87 1.66
N GLY A 196 12.38 -1.59 1.16
CA GLY A 196 13.71 -1.05 0.84
C GLY A 196 13.70 0.13 -0.16
N ASP A 197 12.64 0.29 -0.95
CA ASP A 197 12.55 1.43 -1.86
C ASP A 197 12.17 2.74 -1.16
N ASN A 198 11.59 2.71 0.06
CA ASN A 198 11.40 3.92 0.86
C ASN A 198 12.72 4.68 1.05
N GLN A 199 13.79 3.96 1.40
CA GLN A 199 15.10 4.55 1.64
C GLN A 199 15.71 5.08 0.35
N LYS A 200 15.63 4.32 -0.75
CA LYS A 200 16.15 4.75 -2.06
C LYS A 200 15.48 6.02 -2.57
N LEU A 201 14.19 6.19 -2.25
CA LEU A 201 13.39 7.36 -2.62
C LEU A 201 13.44 8.48 -1.57
N GLY A 202 14.17 8.30 -0.46
CA GLY A 202 14.26 9.29 0.61
C GLY A 202 12.91 9.61 1.27
N LEU A 203 11.99 8.64 1.34
CA LEU A 203 10.67 8.86 1.91
C LEU A 203 10.75 9.00 3.44
N PRO A 204 9.94 9.89 4.04
CA PRO A 204 9.95 10.09 5.48
C PRO A 204 9.35 8.89 6.21
N VAL A 205 9.75 8.71 7.47
CA VAL A 205 9.04 7.84 8.42
C VAL A 205 7.83 8.61 8.94
N GLU A 206 6.65 7.99 8.88
CA GLU A 206 5.41 8.59 9.39
C GLU A 206 5.15 8.21 10.84
N ASP A 207 4.34 9.02 11.52
CA ASP A 207 3.80 8.70 12.83
C ASP A 207 2.43 8.01 12.69
N LEU A 208 2.26 6.88 13.39
CA LEU A 208 1.03 6.11 13.33
C LEU A 208 -0.14 6.85 13.98
N ASP A 209 0.08 7.57 15.09
CA ASP A 209 -0.99 8.28 15.80
C ASP A 209 -1.47 9.51 15.01
N GLU A 210 -0.57 10.21 14.32
CA GLU A 210 -0.92 11.28 13.38
C GLU A 210 -1.74 10.74 12.19
N SER A 211 -1.34 9.59 11.64
CA SER A 211 -2.04 8.93 10.54
C SER A 211 -3.42 8.42 10.96
N THR A 212 -3.52 7.82 12.15
CA THR A 212 -4.78 7.42 12.77
C THR A 212 -5.70 8.61 12.98
N ARG A 213 -5.18 9.73 13.53
CA ARG A 213 -5.96 10.95 13.72
C ARG A 213 -6.50 11.49 12.40
N SER A 214 -5.66 11.50 11.36
CA SER A 214 -6.05 11.92 10.01
C SER A 214 -7.15 11.03 9.43
N ALA A 215 -7.00 9.71 9.56
CA ALA A 215 -8.00 8.74 9.12
C ALA A 215 -9.34 8.93 9.84
N LEU A 216 -9.34 9.03 11.17
CA LEU A 216 -10.56 9.26 11.95
C LEU A 216 -11.28 10.57 11.57
N GLY A 217 -10.53 11.60 11.16
CA GLY A 217 -11.08 12.85 10.64
C GLY A 217 -11.81 12.74 9.29
N LEU A 218 -11.69 11.60 8.59
CA LEU A 218 -12.44 11.33 7.35
C LEU A 218 -13.87 10.84 7.60
N LYS A 219 -14.18 10.38 8.83
CA LYS A 219 -15.54 9.98 9.18
C LYS A 219 -16.43 11.23 9.21
N LYS A 220 -17.51 11.20 8.41
CA LYS A 220 -18.54 12.25 8.38
C LYS A 220 -19.58 12.02 9.46
#